data_AF-A0A840VAU5-F1
#
_entry.id   AF-A0A840VAU5-F1
#
_cell.length_a   1.000
_cell.length_b   1.000
_cell.length_c   1.000
_cell.angle_alpha   90.00
_cell.angle_beta   90.00
_cell.angle_gamma   90.00
#
_symmetry.space_group_name_H-M   'P 1'
#
loop_
_entity.id
_entity.type
_entity.pdbx_description
1 polymer ?
#
loop_
_entity_poly.entity_id
_entity_poly.type
_entity_poly.pdbx_seq_one_letter_code
_entity_poly.pdbx_strand_id
1 'polypeptide(L)'
;MVGDRGENTSLMQPLLIGKTSKRRHELTDLALDLAAKSAGFRRSLPEHLLASLANLVLAMNCYYSNLIEGHDIHPIDIERALKDDYSQDARKRNLQLEAKAHITVQQWINGGGIKGRTTTVESITEIHHRFCTALPDDLLWVEAPVTKEKIKVIPGRFRHSDVAVGRHIPVSAPAIPRFLKRYEKVYSQLGKAETVLATAAAHHRLAWIHPFVDGNGRVARLLSHAMLLDSIDTGTVWPVACGLARNVNS
;
A
#
# COMPACT_ATOMS: atom_id res chain seq x y z
N MET A 1 6.67 -27.67 7.13
CA MET A 1 5.71 -26.87 6.36
C MET A 1 4.53 -26.57 7.25
N VAL A 2 4.08 -25.31 7.29
CA VAL A 2 2.85 -24.94 8.01
C VAL A 2 1.65 -25.50 7.24
N GLY A 3 0.76 -26.21 7.92
CA GLY A 3 -0.49 -26.73 7.33
C GLY A 3 -1.60 -25.67 7.29
N ASP A 4 -2.57 -25.86 6.40
CA ASP A 4 -3.82 -25.06 6.44
C ASP A 4 -4.55 -25.38 7.75
N ARG A 5 -4.90 -24.36 8.53
CA ARG A 5 -5.64 -24.54 9.79
C ARG A 5 -7.16 -24.57 9.58
N GLY A 6 -7.62 -24.61 8.34
CA GLY A 6 -9.05 -24.62 8.01
C GLY A 6 -9.72 -23.27 8.24
N GLU A 7 -8.96 -22.16 8.26
CA GLU A 7 -9.52 -20.85 8.58
C GLU A 7 -10.62 -20.45 7.58
N ASN A 8 -11.80 -20.07 8.10
CA ASN A 8 -12.90 -19.64 7.25
C ASN A 8 -12.72 -18.17 6.82
N THR A 9 -13.01 -17.86 5.55
CA THR A 9 -12.96 -16.48 5.05
C THR A 9 -13.96 -15.53 5.75
N SER A 10 -14.92 -16.06 6.51
CA SER A 10 -15.79 -15.28 7.40
C SER A 10 -15.02 -14.51 8.47
N LEU A 11 -13.79 -14.92 8.81
CA LEU A 11 -12.91 -14.18 9.72
C LEU A 11 -12.58 -12.76 9.23
N MET A 12 -12.69 -12.50 7.92
CA MET A 12 -12.51 -11.14 7.38
C MET A 12 -13.75 -10.26 7.51
N GLN A 13 -14.88 -10.78 7.99
CA GLN A 13 -16.10 -9.98 8.10
C GLN A 13 -16.03 -9.01 9.29
N PRO A 14 -16.64 -7.81 9.17
CA PRO A 14 -17.21 -7.25 7.95
C PRO A 14 -16.13 -6.81 6.95
N LEU A 15 -16.37 -7.06 5.65
CA LEU A 15 -15.52 -6.59 4.55
C LEU A 15 -15.92 -5.22 4.01
N LEU A 16 -17.20 -4.84 4.16
CA LEU A 16 -17.71 -3.55 3.73
C LEU A 16 -18.49 -2.92 4.87
N ILE A 17 -18.57 -1.59 4.87
CA ILE A 17 -19.51 -0.87 5.72
C ILE A 17 -20.92 -1.21 5.24
N GLY A 18 -21.73 -1.80 6.12
CA GLY A 18 -23.09 -2.22 5.78
C GLY A 18 -23.96 -1.04 5.34
N LYS A 19 -24.87 -1.29 4.38
CA LYS A 19 -25.83 -0.29 3.89
C LYS A 19 -26.73 0.28 4.99
N THR A 20 -26.97 -0.51 6.04
CA THR A 20 -27.77 -0.14 7.21
C THR A 20 -26.94 0.50 8.34
N SER A 21 -25.64 0.75 8.13
CA SER A 21 -24.81 1.43 9.12
C SER A 21 -25.34 2.83 9.41
N LYS A 22 -25.50 3.20 10.68
CA LYS A 22 -25.94 4.54 11.10
C LYS A 22 -25.01 5.65 10.60
N ARG A 23 -23.72 5.34 10.39
CA ARG A 23 -22.72 6.28 9.88
C ARG A 23 -22.62 6.30 8.36
N ARG A 24 -23.46 5.54 7.64
CA ARG A 24 -23.34 5.40 6.19
C ARG A 24 -23.54 6.73 5.47
N HIS A 25 -24.53 7.51 5.88
CA HIS A 25 -24.82 8.83 5.31
C HIS A 25 -23.62 9.77 5.46
N GLU A 26 -23.13 9.94 6.69
CA GLU A 26 -21.95 10.76 7.03
C GLU A 26 -20.73 10.37 6.18
N LEU A 27 -20.46 9.06 6.05
CA LEU A 27 -19.33 8.57 5.27
C LEU A 27 -19.51 8.82 3.77
N THR A 28 -20.73 8.64 3.25
CA THR A 28 -21.05 8.95 1.84
C THR A 28 -20.86 10.44 1.53
N ASP A 29 -21.28 11.33 2.44
CA ASP A 29 -21.07 12.77 2.28
C ASP A 29 -19.57 13.11 2.27
N LEU A 30 -18.79 12.54 3.20
CA LEU A 30 -17.33 12.70 3.22
C LEU A 30 -16.65 12.20 1.94
N ALA A 31 -17.14 11.10 1.36
CA ALA A 31 -16.62 10.59 0.09
C ALA A 31 -16.94 11.53 -1.08
N LEU A 32 -18.14 12.11 -1.10
CA LEU A 32 -18.54 13.11 -2.09
C LEU A 32 -17.70 14.38 -1.96
N ASP A 33 -17.54 14.89 -0.75
CA ASP A 33 -16.70 16.05 -0.45
C ASP A 33 -15.25 15.83 -0.87
N LEU A 34 -14.70 14.65 -0.59
CA LEU A 34 -13.34 14.28 -1.00
C LEU A 34 -13.20 14.30 -2.52
N ALA A 35 -14.17 13.74 -3.25
CA ALA A 35 -14.18 13.73 -4.71
C ALA A 35 -14.27 15.17 -5.27
N ALA A 36 -15.18 15.98 -4.73
CA ALA A 36 -15.37 17.37 -5.15
C ALA A 36 -14.12 18.23 -4.90
N LYS A 37 -13.51 18.12 -3.71
CA LYS A 37 -12.26 18.83 -3.36
C LYS A 37 -11.09 18.37 -4.22
N SER A 38 -10.97 17.07 -4.50
CA SER A 38 -9.92 16.53 -5.36
C SER A 38 -10.03 17.07 -6.78
N ALA A 39 -11.23 17.01 -7.37
CA ALA A 39 -11.48 17.52 -8.72
C ALA A 39 -11.30 19.05 -8.80
N GLY A 40 -11.81 19.78 -7.80
CA GLY A 40 -11.66 21.24 -7.72
C GLY A 40 -10.21 21.67 -7.62
N PHE A 41 -9.42 21.04 -6.76
CA PHE A 41 -8.00 21.34 -6.61
C PHE A 41 -7.23 21.08 -7.91
N ARG A 42 -7.46 19.93 -8.54
CA ARG A 42 -6.83 19.63 -9.84
C ARG A 42 -7.19 20.65 -10.91
N ARG A 43 -8.47 21.01 -11.04
CA ARG A 43 -8.95 21.97 -12.04
C ARG A 43 -8.42 23.39 -11.79
N SER A 44 -8.08 23.73 -10.55
CA SER A 44 -7.52 25.04 -10.19
C SER A 44 -6.05 25.21 -10.62
N LEU A 45 -5.36 24.14 -11.00
CA LEU A 45 -3.94 24.16 -11.33
C LEU A 45 -3.71 24.13 -12.84
N PRO A 46 -2.82 25.00 -13.38
CA PRO A 46 -2.27 24.84 -14.71
C PRO A 46 -1.57 23.48 -14.89
N GLU A 47 -1.66 22.90 -16.09
CA GLU A 47 -1.13 21.56 -16.39
C GLU A 47 0.38 21.42 -16.08
N HIS A 48 1.17 22.45 -16.37
CA HIS A 48 2.61 22.46 -16.07
C HIS A 48 2.93 22.48 -14.56
N LEU A 49 2.05 23.07 -13.73
CA LEU A 49 2.19 23.04 -12.27
C LEU A 49 1.74 21.71 -11.69
N LEU A 50 0.77 21.04 -12.32
CA LEU A 50 0.28 19.74 -11.88
C LEU A 50 1.40 18.69 -11.88
N ALA A 51 2.18 18.60 -12.96
CA ALA A 51 3.30 17.67 -13.04
C ALA A 51 4.38 17.95 -11.98
N SER A 52 4.71 19.23 -11.77
CA SER A 52 5.71 19.64 -10.78
C SER A 52 5.25 19.34 -9.35
N LEU A 53 3.98 19.62 -9.05
CA LEU A 53 3.38 19.35 -7.74
C LEU A 53 3.25 17.84 -7.48
N ALA A 54 2.84 17.06 -8.48
CA ALA A 54 2.76 15.62 -8.39
C ALA A 54 4.11 14.99 -8.00
N ASN A 55 5.21 15.48 -8.59
CA ASN A 55 6.56 15.01 -8.23
C ASN A 55 6.95 15.34 -6.79
N LEU A 56 6.57 16.51 -6.28
CA LEU A 56 6.83 16.89 -4.88
C LEU A 56 5.98 16.06 -3.90
N VAL A 57 4.70 15.88 -4.22
CA VAL A 57 3.77 15.06 -3.43
C VAL A 57 4.20 13.60 -3.38
N LEU A 58 4.79 13.09 -4.46
CA LEU A 58 5.34 11.73 -4.55
C LEU A 58 6.49 11.52 -3.55
N ALA A 59 7.43 12.46 -3.48
CA ALA A 59 8.51 12.42 -2.49
C ALA A 59 7.96 12.47 -1.05
N MET A 60 6.97 13.33 -0.78
CA MET A 60 6.30 13.38 0.52
C MET A 60 5.57 12.07 0.84
N ASN A 61 4.83 11.49 -0.10
CA ASN A 61 4.08 10.25 0.11
C ASN A 61 5.03 9.09 0.42
N CYS A 62 6.19 9.05 -0.26
CA CYS A 62 7.27 8.11 0.04
C CYS A 62 7.82 8.31 1.46
N TYR A 63 8.14 9.55 1.84
CA TYR A 63 8.62 9.88 3.18
C TYR A 63 7.68 9.34 4.27
N TYR A 64 6.40 9.69 4.22
CA TYR A 64 5.43 9.23 5.24
C TYR A 64 5.17 7.72 5.17
N SER A 65 5.17 7.13 3.97
CA SER A 65 5.01 5.68 3.80
C SER A 65 6.16 4.91 4.47
N ASN A 66 7.39 5.38 4.34
CA ASN A 66 8.56 4.74 4.95
C ASN A 66 8.66 5.04 6.44
N LEU A 67 8.30 6.26 6.86
CA LEU A 67 8.26 6.65 8.27
C LEU A 67 7.30 5.75 9.08
N ILE A 68 6.15 5.38 8.51
CA ILE A 68 5.19 4.44 9.14
C ILE A 68 5.83 3.07 9.43
N GLU A 69 6.78 2.63 8.60
CA GLU A 69 7.53 1.38 8.80
C GLU A 69 8.75 1.55 9.73
N GLY A 70 8.95 2.74 10.31
CA GLY A 70 10.10 3.06 11.16
C GLY A 70 11.37 3.43 10.38
N HIS A 71 11.27 3.60 9.05
CA HIS A 71 12.38 3.99 8.19
C HIS A 71 12.42 5.52 8.03
N ASP A 72 13.16 6.16 8.93
CA ASP A 72 13.35 7.61 8.91
C ASP A 72 14.44 8.00 7.90
N ILE A 73 14.00 8.48 6.73
CA ILE A 73 14.85 9.03 5.68
C ILE A 73 14.57 10.52 5.53
N HIS A 74 15.60 11.35 5.52
CA HIS A 74 15.40 12.79 5.36
C HIS A 74 14.90 13.10 3.93
N PRO A 75 13.94 14.04 3.72
CA PRO A 75 13.44 14.37 2.38
C PRO A 75 14.53 14.71 1.36
N ILE A 76 15.60 15.38 1.80
CA ILE A 76 16.76 15.68 0.94
C ILE A 76 17.44 14.41 0.41
N ASP A 77 17.48 13.34 1.21
CA ASP A 77 18.10 12.08 0.80
C ASP A 77 17.21 11.31 -0.20
N ILE A 78 15.88 11.50 -0.12
CA ILE A 78 14.94 11.01 -1.16
C ILE A 78 15.20 11.75 -2.48
N GLU A 79 15.32 13.08 -2.46
CA GLU A 79 15.62 13.86 -3.66
C GLU A 79 16.96 13.47 -4.31
N ARG A 80 17.98 13.22 -3.48
CA ARG A 80 19.28 12.71 -3.95
C ARG A 80 19.14 11.32 -4.57
N ALA A 81 18.40 10.42 -3.92
CA ALA A 81 18.14 9.08 -4.46
C ALA A 81 17.45 9.11 -5.84
N LEU A 82 16.53 10.05 -6.05
CA LEU A 82 15.86 10.25 -7.35
C LEU A 82 16.83 10.73 -8.45
N LYS A 83 17.95 11.33 -8.08
CA LYS A 83 19.03 11.76 -8.99
C LYS A 83 20.18 10.76 -9.07
N ASP A 84 20.01 9.56 -8.54
CA ASP A 84 21.05 8.53 -8.46
C ASP A 84 22.29 8.97 -7.64
N ASP A 85 22.11 9.94 -6.73
CA ASP A 85 23.12 10.38 -5.77
C ASP A 85 22.91 9.65 -4.43
N TYR A 86 23.72 8.62 -4.21
CA TYR A 86 23.61 7.76 -3.04
C TYR A 86 24.69 8.04 -2.00
N SER A 87 24.33 7.86 -0.73
CA SER A 87 25.27 7.89 0.39
C SER A 87 26.31 6.79 0.29
N GLN A 88 27.53 7.09 0.76
CA GLN A 88 28.56 6.06 0.95
C GLN A 88 28.26 5.18 2.17
N ASP A 89 27.49 5.70 3.12
CA ASP A 89 26.98 4.91 4.25
C ASP A 89 25.95 3.89 3.76
N ALA A 90 26.20 2.61 4.03
CA ALA A 90 25.39 1.51 3.52
C ALA A 90 23.95 1.56 4.03
N ARG A 91 23.73 1.97 5.29
CA ARG A 91 22.39 2.04 5.88
C ARG A 91 21.58 3.15 5.24
N LYS A 92 22.15 4.35 5.10
CA LYS A 92 21.52 5.48 4.42
C LYS A 92 21.25 5.18 2.95
N ARG A 93 22.22 4.56 2.25
CA ARG A 93 22.04 4.13 0.86
C ARG A 93 20.88 3.15 0.70
N ASN A 94 20.75 2.18 1.61
CA ASN A 94 19.65 1.23 1.56
C ASN A 94 18.29 1.91 1.76
N LEU A 95 18.18 2.86 2.68
CA LEU A 95 16.96 3.69 2.83
C LEU A 95 16.66 4.51 1.55
N GLN A 96 17.69 5.05 0.90
CA GLN A 96 17.55 5.78 -0.37
C GLN A 96 17.05 4.88 -1.50
N LEU A 97 17.61 3.67 -1.62
CA LEU A 97 17.20 2.69 -2.63
C LEU A 97 15.76 2.21 -2.40
N GLU A 98 15.37 2.01 -1.14
CA GLU A 98 13.99 1.68 -0.78
C GLU A 98 13.01 2.80 -1.13
N ALA A 99 13.38 4.05 -0.83
CA ALA A 99 12.57 5.22 -1.21
C ALA A 99 12.42 5.32 -2.74
N LYS A 100 13.52 5.12 -3.48
CA LYS A 100 13.49 5.08 -4.94
C LYS A 100 12.59 3.96 -5.47
N ALA A 101 12.66 2.76 -4.88
CA ALA A 101 11.82 1.62 -5.25
C ALA A 101 10.33 1.94 -5.04
N HIS A 102 9.96 2.52 -3.89
CA HIS A 102 8.59 2.94 -3.61
C HIS A 102 8.09 3.96 -4.64
N ILE A 103 8.87 5.01 -4.91
CA ILE A 103 8.55 6.05 -5.88
C ILE A 103 8.37 5.47 -7.28
N THR A 104 9.26 4.57 -7.70
CA THR A 104 9.21 3.91 -9.01
C THR A 104 7.90 3.12 -9.18
N VAL A 105 7.48 2.35 -8.17
CA VAL A 105 6.21 1.61 -8.23
C VAL A 105 5.02 2.56 -8.26
N GLN A 106 5.05 3.64 -7.47
CA GLN A 106 3.97 4.61 -7.48
C GLN A 106 3.86 5.36 -8.82
N GLN A 107 4.97 5.69 -9.48
CA GLN A 107 4.97 6.25 -10.83
C GLN A 107 4.38 5.29 -11.86
N TRP A 108 4.73 4.00 -11.76
CA TRP A 108 4.13 2.96 -12.59
C TRP A 108 2.61 2.87 -12.40
N ILE A 109 2.11 2.95 -11.16
CA ILE A 109 0.67 3.03 -10.88
C ILE A 109 0.05 4.28 -11.53
N ASN A 110 0.66 5.44 -11.32
CA ASN A 110 0.18 6.72 -11.84
C ASN A 110 0.12 6.74 -13.37
N GLY A 111 1.04 6.04 -14.04
CA GLY A 111 1.07 5.87 -15.49
C GLY A 111 0.12 4.80 -16.04
N GLY A 112 -0.82 4.30 -15.25
CA GLY A 112 -1.79 3.28 -15.69
C GLY A 112 -1.20 1.86 -15.75
N GLY A 113 -0.16 1.59 -14.98
CA GLY A 113 0.53 0.30 -14.98
C GLY A 113 -0.32 -0.89 -14.52
N ILE A 114 -1.33 -0.63 -13.67
CA ILE A 114 -2.30 -1.64 -13.25
C ILE A 114 -3.34 -1.81 -14.36
N LYS A 115 -3.35 -2.99 -14.99
CA LYS A 115 -4.31 -3.34 -16.04
C LYS A 115 -5.59 -3.90 -15.42
N GLY A 116 -6.73 -3.34 -15.80
CA GLY A 116 -8.03 -3.82 -15.32
C GLY A 116 -8.37 -3.31 -13.92
N ARG A 117 -8.72 -4.20 -13.00
CA ARG A 117 -9.22 -3.86 -11.66
C ARG A 117 -8.09 -3.77 -10.65
N THR A 118 -8.11 -2.74 -9.80
CA THR A 118 -7.02 -2.46 -8.85
C THR A 118 -6.84 -3.52 -7.77
N THR A 119 -7.92 -4.10 -7.25
CA THR A 119 -7.88 -4.96 -6.06
C THR A 119 -7.91 -6.46 -6.39
N THR A 120 -7.17 -6.87 -7.43
CA THR A 120 -7.01 -8.29 -7.77
C THR A 120 -5.79 -8.92 -7.12
N VAL A 121 -5.77 -10.25 -7.03
CA VAL A 121 -4.58 -10.98 -6.56
C VAL A 121 -3.38 -10.63 -7.42
N GLU A 122 -3.54 -10.55 -8.74
CA GLU A 122 -2.47 -10.21 -9.68
C GLU A 122 -1.91 -8.82 -9.41
N SER A 123 -2.77 -7.82 -9.22
CA SER A 123 -2.35 -6.44 -8.94
C SER A 123 -1.56 -6.35 -7.62
N ILE A 124 -2.02 -7.04 -6.57
CA ILE A 124 -1.34 -7.10 -5.27
C ILE A 124 0.04 -7.76 -5.41
N THR A 125 0.12 -8.88 -6.13
CA THR A 125 1.40 -9.58 -6.37
C THR A 125 2.34 -8.80 -7.25
N GLU A 126 1.83 -8.07 -8.24
CA GLU A 126 2.63 -7.25 -9.17
C GLU A 126 3.23 -6.03 -8.46
N ILE A 127 2.43 -5.35 -7.63
CA ILE A 127 2.93 -4.25 -6.77
C ILE A 127 4.08 -4.76 -5.90
N HIS A 128 3.89 -5.89 -5.20
CA HIS A 128 4.92 -6.48 -4.35
C HIS A 128 6.15 -6.93 -5.15
N HIS A 129 5.94 -7.53 -6.33
CA HIS A 129 7.01 -7.96 -7.22
C HIS A 129 7.89 -6.78 -7.65
N ARG A 130 7.29 -5.74 -8.23
CA ARG A 130 8.04 -4.55 -8.68
C ARG A 130 8.78 -3.87 -7.55
N PHE A 131 8.13 -3.75 -6.39
CA PHE A 131 8.75 -3.14 -5.23
C PHE A 131 10.00 -3.91 -4.79
N CYS A 132 9.87 -5.23 -4.55
CA CYS A 132 10.98 -6.04 -4.05
C CYS A 132 12.08 -6.26 -5.10
N THR A 133 11.74 -6.34 -6.39
CA THR A 133 12.74 -6.46 -7.46
C THR A 133 13.64 -5.22 -7.55
N ALA A 134 13.14 -4.05 -7.14
CA ALA A 134 13.91 -2.81 -7.11
C ALA A 134 14.75 -2.62 -5.83
N LEU A 135 14.63 -3.53 -4.85
CA LEU A 135 15.42 -3.46 -3.62
C LEU A 135 16.79 -4.15 -3.79
N PRO A 136 17.85 -3.66 -3.11
CA PRO A 136 19.11 -4.40 -2.98
C PRO A 136 18.91 -5.72 -2.21
N ASP A 137 19.75 -6.73 -2.47
CA ASP A 137 19.62 -8.06 -1.83
C ASP A 137 19.66 -7.96 -0.30
N ASP A 138 20.45 -7.04 0.26
CA ASP A 138 20.51 -6.77 1.70
C ASP A 138 19.15 -6.46 2.34
N LEU A 139 18.21 -5.88 1.57
CA LEU A 139 16.85 -5.56 2.03
C LEU A 139 15.82 -6.67 1.72
N LEU A 140 16.24 -7.77 1.08
CA LEU A 140 15.40 -8.92 0.78
C LEU A 140 15.56 -10.05 1.80
N TRP A 141 16.08 -9.75 2.98
CA TRP A 141 16.22 -10.70 4.08
C TRP A 141 15.59 -10.15 5.35
N VAL A 142 14.65 -10.91 5.93
CA VAL A 142 14.03 -10.59 7.20
C VAL A 142 14.45 -11.62 8.24
N GLU A 143 14.79 -11.16 9.43
CA GLU A 143 15.07 -12.03 10.57
C GLU A 143 13.77 -12.33 11.31
N ALA A 144 13.44 -13.62 11.46
CA ALA A 144 12.29 -14.04 12.23
C ALA A 144 12.47 -13.63 13.71
N PRO A 145 11.48 -12.95 14.34
CA PRO A 145 11.66 -12.39 15.68
C PRO A 145 12.04 -13.42 16.75
N VAL A 146 11.50 -14.64 16.64
CA VAL A 146 11.66 -15.72 17.62
C VAL A 146 12.83 -16.64 17.26
N THR A 147 12.84 -17.19 16.04
CA THR A 147 13.83 -18.21 15.65
C THR A 147 15.17 -17.62 15.23
N LYS A 148 15.23 -16.30 14.99
CA LYS A 148 16.41 -15.60 14.45
C LYS A 148 16.84 -16.11 13.06
N GLU A 149 15.99 -16.89 12.42
CA GLU A 149 16.21 -17.42 11.09
C GLU A 149 16.05 -16.30 10.05
N LYS A 150 16.97 -16.24 9.10
CA LYS A 150 16.88 -15.32 7.97
C LYS A 150 15.97 -15.91 6.90
N ILE A 151 14.85 -15.25 6.66
CA ILE A 151 13.87 -15.60 5.64
C ILE A 151 14.07 -14.67 4.45
N LYS A 152 14.32 -15.26 3.27
CA LYS A 152 14.42 -14.49 2.03
C LYS A 152 13.03 -14.03 1.58
N VAL A 153 12.89 -12.74 1.31
CA VAL A 153 11.73 -12.15 0.63
C VAL A 153 11.85 -12.48 -0.86
N ILE A 154 10.85 -13.17 -1.40
CA ILE A 154 10.80 -13.50 -2.83
C ILE A 154 9.79 -12.57 -3.51
N PRO A 155 10.23 -11.72 -4.46
CA PRO A 155 9.35 -10.77 -5.15
C PRO A 155 8.09 -11.44 -5.72
N GLY A 156 6.92 -10.90 -5.37
CA GLY A 156 5.61 -11.38 -5.83
C GLY A 156 5.13 -12.74 -5.26
N ARG A 157 5.88 -13.39 -4.36
CA ARG A 157 5.47 -14.69 -3.79
C ARG A 157 4.93 -14.54 -2.38
N PHE A 158 3.85 -15.26 -2.08
CA PHE A 158 3.31 -15.34 -0.73
C PHE A 158 4.28 -16.04 0.21
N ARG A 159 4.22 -15.70 1.50
CA ARG A 159 4.99 -16.40 2.53
C ARG A 159 4.56 -17.87 2.63
N HIS A 160 5.51 -18.72 3.01
CA HIS A 160 5.30 -20.17 3.21
C HIS A 160 5.30 -20.59 4.69
N SER A 161 5.57 -19.64 5.58
CA SER A 161 5.62 -19.81 7.03
C SER A 161 4.64 -18.84 7.71
N ASP A 162 4.34 -19.13 8.98
CA ASP A 162 3.62 -18.19 9.82
C ASP A 162 4.54 -17.04 10.25
N VAL A 163 3.92 -15.88 10.47
CA VAL A 163 4.57 -14.66 10.94
C VAL A 163 3.73 -14.04 12.04
N ALA A 164 4.31 -13.12 12.80
CA ALA A 164 3.59 -12.32 13.79
C ALA A 164 3.87 -10.83 13.53
N VAL A 165 2.83 -10.01 13.63
CA VAL A 165 2.88 -8.56 13.34
C VAL A 165 2.41 -7.83 14.59
N GLY A 166 3.36 -7.43 15.43
CA GLY A 166 3.05 -6.95 16.78
C GLY A 166 2.28 -8.02 17.57
N ARG A 167 1.01 -7.75 17.89
CA ARG A 167 0.11 -8.70 18.58
C ARG A 167 -0.77 -9.53 17.64
N HIS A 168 -0.78 -9.21 16.34
CA HIS A 168 -1.61 -9.89 15.36
C HIS A 168 -0.91 -11.14 14.81
N ILE A 169 -1.64 -12.26 14.78
CA ILE A 169 -1.22 -13.50 14.12
C ILE A 169 -2.08 -13.63 12.86
N PRO A 170 -1.51 -13.42 11.66
CA PRO A 170 -2.24 -13.56 10.40
C PRO A 170 -2.68 -15.00 10.13
N VAL A 171 -3.52 -15.16 9.10
CA VAL A 171 -4.00 -16.48 8.64
C VAL A 171 -2.83 -17.41 8.27
N SER A 172 -3.04 -18.71 8.30
CA SER A 172 -2.02 -19.68 7.89
C SER A 172 -1.55 -19.40 6.46
N ALA A 173 -0.25 -19.61 6.20
CA ALA A 173 0.32 -19.39 4.86
C ALA A 173 -0.47 -20.10 3.74
N PRO A 174 -0.89 -21.38 3.90
CA PRO A 174 -1.71 -22.06 2.90
C PRO A 174 -3.11 -21.46 2.68
N ALA A 175 -3.66 -20.73 3.66
CA ALA A 175 -4.96 -20.09 3.54
C ALA A 175 -4.93 -18.78 2.71
N ILE A 176 -3.75 -18.15 2.54
CA ILE A 176 -3.60 -16.86 1.86
C ILE A 176 -4.33 -16.79 0.51
N PRO A 177 -4.18 -17.76 -0.43
CA PRO A 177 -4.86 -17.70 -1.72
C PRO A 177 -6.38 -17.66 -1.60
N ARG A 178 -6.96 -18.45 -0.67
CA ARG A 178 -8.41 -18.49 -0.43
C ARG A 178 -8.92 -17.15 0.12
N PHE A 179 -8.16 -16.53 1.02
CA PHE A 179 -8.51 -15.23 1.61
C PHE A 179 -8.37 -14.10 0.59
N LEU A 180 -7.30 -14.06 -0.20
CA LEU A 180 -7.12 -13.06 -1.25
C LEU A 180 -8.16 -13.19 -2.37
N LYS A 181 -8.58 -14.41 -2.72
CA LYS A 181 -9.68 -14.61 -3.67
C LYS A 181 -11.01 -14.04 -3.15
N ARG A 182 -11.28 -14.18 -1.85
CA ARG A 182 -12.47 -13.54 -1.23
C ARG A 182 -12.33 -12.03 -1.15
N TYR A 183 -11.15 -11.51 -0.84
CA TYR A 183 -10.82 -10.09 -0.88
C TYR A 183 -11.12 -9.50 -2.25
N GLU A 184 -10.56 -10.08 -3.31
CA GLU A 184 -10.75 -9.65 -4.69
C GLU A 184 -12.23 -9.68 -5.09
N LYS A 185 -12.95 -10.77 -4.78
CA LYS A 185 -14.37 -10.92 -5.11
C LYS A 185 -15.21 -9.75 -4.56
N VAL A 186 -14.83 -9.19 -3.41
CA VAL A 186 -15.56 -8.07 -2.80
C VAL A 186 -15.13 -6.73 -3.36
N TYR A 187 -13.82 -6.42 -3.31
CA TYR A 187 -13.37 -5.07 -3.59
C TYR A 187 -13.26 -4.74 -5.08
N SER A 188 -13.11 -5.77 -5.95
CA SER A 188 -12.92 -5.55 -7.38
C SER A 188 -14.22 -5.24 -8.14
N GLN A 189 -15.37 -5.41 -7.49
CA GLN A 189 -16.70 -5.28 -8.11
C GLN A 189 -17.44 -4.00 -7.70
N LEU A 190 -16.77 -3.10 -6.98
CA LEU A 190 -17.39 -1.90 -6.43
C LEU A 190 -17.49 -0.78 -7.48
N GLY A 191 -18.57 -0.01 -7.40
CA GLY A 191 -18.66 1.27 -8.11
C GLY A 191 -17.77 2.33 -7.45
N LYS A 192 -17.44 3.41 -8.17
CA LYS A 192 -16.47 4.43 -7.72
C LYS A 192 -16.71 4.97 -6.30
N ALA A 193 -17.94 5.37 -5.97
CA ALA A 193 -18.29 5.87 -4.64
C ALA A 193 -18.09 4.82 -3.54
N GLU A 194 -18.46 3.56 -3.82
CA GLU A 194 -18.23 2.44 -2.90
C GLU A 194 -16.74 2.14 -2.73
N THR A 195 -15.95 2.27 -3.80
CA THR A 195 -14.49 2.08 -3.76
C THR A 195 -13.82 3.08 -2.83
N VAL A 196 -14.22 4.35 -2.85
CA VAL A 196 -13.69 5.37 -1.92
C VAL A 196 -13.93 4.94 -0.46
N LEU A 197 -15.16 4.57 -0.13
CA LEU A 197 -15.54 4.11 1.21
C LEU A 197 -14.81 2.81 1.61
N ALA A 198 -14.70 1.88 0.66
CA ALA A 198 -14.10 0.58 0.88
C ALA A 198 -12.57 0.64 0.93
N THR A 199 -11.92 1.73 0.51
CA THR A 199 -10.45 1.85 0.48
C THR A 199 -9.84 1.59 1.85
N ALA A 200 -10.42 2.13 2.93
CA ALA A 200 -9.93 1.89 4.28
C ALA A 200 -10.12 0.43 4.73
N ALA A 201 -11.26 -0.18 4.40
CA ALA A 201 -11.53 -1.58 4.72
C ALA A 201 -10.60 -2.52 3.92
N ALA A 202 -10.40 -2.24 2.63
CA ALA A 202 -9.49 -2.96 1.75
C ALA A 202 -8.05 -2.89 2.28
N HIS A 203 -7.57 -1.68 2.61
CA HIS A 203 -6.27 -1.47 3.23
C HIS A 203 -6.07 -2.34 4.48
N HIS A 204 -6.99 -2.21 5.44
CA HIS A 204 -6.94 -2.96 6.69
C HIS A 204 -6.97 -4.46 6.45
N ARG A 205 -7.85 -4.96 5.57
CA ARG A 205 -7.98 -6.41 5.33
C ARG A 205 -6.76 -6.99 4.63
N LEU A 206 -6.11 -6.26 3.75
CA LEU A 206 -4.85 -6.71 3.15
C LEU A 206 -3.74 -6.79 4.20
N ALA A 207 -3.61 -5.77 5.05
CA ALA A 207 -2.65 -5.77 6.15
C ALA A 207 -2.91 -6.91 7.16
N TRP A 208 -4.19 -7.22 7.41
CA TRP A 208 -4.63 -8.30 8.29
C TRP A 208 -4.36 -9.70 7.71
N ILE A 209 -4.55 -9.90 6.40
CA ILE A 209 -4.18 -11.16 5.72
C ILE A 209 -2.65 -11.36 5.77
N HIS A 210 -1.91 -10.27 5.60
CA HIS A 210 -0.44 -10.25 5.62
C HIS A 210 0.20 -11.31 4.70
N PRO A 211 -0.04 -11.21 3.37
CA PRO A 211 0.29 -12.28 2.43
C PRO A 211 1.80 -12.48 2.16
N PHE A 212 2.64 -11.48 2.40
CA PHE A 212 4.07 -11.51 2.07
C PHE A 212 4.95 -11.64 3.32
N VAL A 213 6.23 -12.00 3.13
CA VAL A 213 7.23 -12.03 4.22
C VAL A 213 7.52 -10.62 4.72
N ASP A 214 7.63 -9.65 3.80
CA ASP A 214 7.82 -8.23 4.09
C ASP A 214 7.07 -7.37 3.07
N GLY A 215 7.00 -6.05 3.30
CA GLY A 215 6.46 -5.08 2.35
C GLY A 215 4.93 -4.96 2.39
N ASN A 216 4.24 -5.70 3.27
CA ASN A 216 2.78 -5.71 3.34
C ASN A 216 2.16 -4.32 3.57
N GLY A 217 2.73 -3.50 4.47
CA GLY A 217 2.25 -2.14 4.72
C GLY A 217 2.42 -1.22 3.51
N ARG A 218 3.60 -1.27 2.87
CA ARG A 218 3.93 -0.53 1.65
C ARG A 218 3.01 -0.91 0.49
N VAL A 219 2.80 -2.22 0.26
CA VAL A 219 1.86 -2.73 -0.74
C VAL A 219 0.43 -2.27 -0.45
N ALA A 220 -0.02 -2.32 0.81
CA ALA A 220 -1.35 -1.86 1.18
C ALA A 220 -1.54 -0.35 0.94
N ARG A 221 -0.54 0.48 1.22
CA ARG A 221 -0.59 1.93 0.94
C ARG A 221 -0.56 2.24 -0.56
N LEU A 222 0.28 1.55 -1.33
CA LEU A 222 0.31 1.65 -2.80
C LEU A 222 -1.03 1.22 -3.42
N LEU A 223 -1.64 0.15 -2.90
CA LEU A 223 -2.96 -0.29 -3.33
C LEU A 223 -4.05 0.74 -3.00
N SER A 224 -4.04 1.32 -1.79
CA SER A 224 -4.98 2.38 -1.41
C SER A 224 -4.86 3.61 -2.30
N HIS A 225 -3.62 3.99 -2.64
CA HIS A 225 -3.36 5.06 -3.61
C HIS A 225 -3.95 4.72 -4.97
N ALA A 226 -3.72 3.51 -5.48
CA ALA A 226 -4.26 3.07 -6.76
C ALA A 226 -5.80 3.05 -6.77
N MET A 227 -6.45 2.63 -5.67
CA MET A 227 -7.92 2.61 -5.56
C MET A 227 -8.52 4.02 -5.61
N LEU A 228 -7.88 4.99 -4.96
CA LEU A 228 -8.33 6.38 -4.97
C LEU A 228 -8.05 7.06 -6.30
N LEU A 229 -6.91 6.75 -6.93
CA LEU A 229 -6.60 7.21 -8.28
C LEU A 229 -7.67 6.74 -9.29
N ASP A 230 -8.05 5.46 -9.26
CA ASP A 230 -9.07 4.90 -10.16
C ASP A 230 -10.48 5.47 -9.89
N SER A 231 -10.83 5.65 -8.61
CA SER A 231 -12.19 6.05 -8.23
C SER A 231 -12.47 7.55 -8.36
N ILE A 232 -11.54 8.42 -7.99
CA ILE A 232 -11.75 9.88 -7.94
C ILE A 232 -10.68 10.70 -8.67
N ASP A 233 -9.77 10.04 -9.40
CA ASP A 233 -8.75 10.67 -10.24
C ASP A 233 -8.04 11.82 -9.53
N THR A 234 -7.29 11.46 -8.48
CA THR A 234 -6.64 12.39 -7.57
C THR A 234 -5.65 13.34 -8.23
N GLY A 235 -5.32 13.15 -9.52
CA GLY A 235 -4.26 13.87 -10.22
C GLY A 235 -2.88 13.67 -9.59
N THR A 236 -2.75 12.77 -8.60
CA THR A 236 -1.54 12.52 -7.81
C THR A 236 -1.03 13.74 -7.04
N VAL A 237 -1.88 14.76 -6.86
CA VAL A 237 -1.53 16.04 -6.24
C VAL A 237 -1.82 16.11 -4.74
N TRP A 238 -2.29 15.03 -4.12
CA TRP A 238 -2.39 14.93 -2.66
C TRP A 238 -2.03 13.52 -2.15
N PRO A 239 -1.27 13.41 -1.05
CA PRO A 239 -0.75 12.13 -0.55
C PRO A 239 -1.68 11.48 0.47
N VAL A 240 -2.17 10.27 0.18
CA VAL A 240 -2.94 9.45 1.12
C VAL A 240 -2.12 9.10 2.37
N ALA A 241 -0.82 8.82 2.20
CA ALA A 241 0.04 8.42 3.31
C ALA A 241 0.26 9.56 4.33
N CYS A 242 0.23 10.83 3.92
CA CYS A 242 0.25 11.96 4.87
C CYS A 242 -0.95 11.93 5.82
N GLY A 243 -2.14 11.65 5.28
CA GLY A 243 -3.35 11.56 6.10
C GLY A 243 -3.25 10.43 7.13
N LEU A 244 -2.73 9.27 6.71
CA LEU A 244 -2.50 8.11 7.58
C LEU A 244 -1.40 8.38 8.64
N ALA A 245 -0.34 9.10 8.28
CA ALA A 245 0.79 9.35 9.17
C ALA A 245 0.51 10.38 10.28
N ARG A 246 -0.55 11.18 10.18
CA ARG A 246 -0.90 12.19 11.21
C ARG A 246 -1.39 11.58 12.53
N ASN A 247 -1.84 10.31 12.52
CA ASN A 247 -2.45 9.65 13.68
C ASN A 247 -1.75 8.31 14.04
N VAL A 248 -0.44 8.19 13.84
CA VAL A 248 0.29 6.92 14.07
C VAL A 248 0.33 6.53 15.57
N ASN A 249 0.05 7.48 16.47
CA ASN A 249 0.00 7.29 17.93
C ASN A 249 -1.43 7.24 18.51
N SER A 250 -2.47 7.08 17.69
CA SER A 250 -3.87 7.00 18.15
C SER A 250 -4.32 5.57 18.48
#